data_AF-A0A9P7V9Q6-F1
#
_entry.id   AF-A0A9P7V9Q6-F1
#
_cell.length_a   1.000
_cell.length_b   1.000
_cell.length_c   1.000
_cell.angle_alpha   90.00
_cell.angle_beta   90.00
_cell.angle_gamma   90.00
#
_symmetry.space_group_name_H-M   'P 1'
#
loop_
_entity.id
_entity.type
_entity.pdbx_description
1 polymer ?
#
loop_
_entity_poly.entity_id
_entity_poly.type
_entity_poly.pdbx_seq_one_letter_code
_entity_poly.pdbx_strand_id
1 'polypeptide(L)'
;MTDNIKSIVEGDLDLYEFLGCSSDASADQIRRLYRKKALQYHPDKQSGNALKFDLLFKIYTVLSDAQLRRQYDSIRAYKIAKESRDQRLDELTKGFKQQLEAKEWLQQQTNQLAKVKQLRDAKVRALAIDGMNRIRQLEHELRNNNINKTHVSFNQLEAVSPLKTYVTFDNVWDKTVVVRWKYKESLGDNAFTADVLQEIMSKFGPIARVSIWDHVKGQRYSYGTVEFNKLSDAYDATQHDYSRSASRWDGTNVRKLASLLRSCEFESDYKDRMGKKEDILTSILEAKKVRYQENIHLDNVLFPFMKKQLLQDVEMSNTYLT
;
A
#
# COMPACT_ATOMS: atom_id res chain seq x y z
N MET A 1 17.41 -25.66 -29.33
CA MET A 1 18.54 -26.62 -29.51
C MET A 1 19.62 -26.07 -30.44
N THR A 2 19.24 -25.27 -31.44
CA THR A 2 20.14 -24.44 -32.27
C THR A 2 20.82 -23.31 -31.50
N ASP A 3 20.27 -22.92 -30.35
CA ASP A 3 20.70 -21.78 -29.54
C ASP A 3 22.10 -21.99 -28.94
N ASN A 4 22.42 -23.23 -28.55
CA ASN A 4 23.75 -23.58 -27.99
C ASN A 4 24.89 -23.51 -29.01
N ILE A 5 24.57 -23.61 -30.31
CA ILE A 5 25.58 -23.52 -31.38
C ILE A 5 25.84 -22.05 -31.71
N LYS A 6 24.78 -21.24 -31.73
CA LYS A 6 24.87 -19.80 -31.95
C LYS A 6 25.61 -19.10 -30.80
N SER A 7 25.37 -19.51 -29.56
CA SER A 7 26.02 -18.94 -28.37
C SER A 7 27.53 -19.20 -28.27
N ILE A 8 28.07 -20.26 -28.90
CA ILE A 8 29.53 -20.45 -28.99
C ILE A 8 30.15 -19.49 -30.01
N VAL A 9 29.44 -19.23 -31.11
CA VAL A 9 29.87 -18.26 -32.12
C VAL A 9 29.79 -16.83 -31.58
N GLU A 10 28.81 -16.55 -30.72
CA GLU A 10 28.62 -15.25 -30.06
C GLU A 10 29.46 -15.11 -28.76
N GLY A 11 30.05 -16.21 -28.26
CA GLY A 11 30.98 -16.23 -27.13
C GLY A 11 30.34 -16.24 -25.74
N ASP A 12 29.06 -16.60 -25.65
CA ASP A 12 28.27 -16.64 -24.41
C ASP A 12 28.26 -18.02 -23.73
N LEU A 13 28.61 -19.09 -24.45
CA LEU A 13 28.67 -20.43 -23.86
C LEU A 13 30.02 -20.72 -23.20
N ASP A 14 30.00 -21.20 -21.95
CA ASP A 14 31.20 -21.69 -21.27
C ASP A 14 31.61 -23.08 -21.82
N LEU A 15 32.84 -23.16 -22.34
CA LEU A 15 33.40 -24.36 -22.96
C LEU A 15 33.52 -25.50 -21.93
N TYR A 16 33.86 -25.17 -20.69
CA TYR A 16 34.00 -26.14 -19.59
C TYR A 16 32.62 -26.67 -19.16
N GLU A 17 31.61 -25.80 -19.12
CA GLU A 17 30.24 -26.18 -18.78
C GLU A 17 29.64 -27.11 -19.85
N PHE A 18 29.84 -26.81 -21.14
CA PHE A 18 29.38 -27.69 -22.21
C PHE A 18 30.09 -29.03 -22.20
N LEU A 19 31.39 -29.09 -21.90
CA LEU A 19 32.12 -30.35 -21.74
C LEU A 19 31.73 -31.07 -20.44
N GLY A 20 31.22 -30.34 -19.45
CA GLY A 20 30.78 -30.84 -18.15
C GLY A 20 31.95 -31.10 -17.21
N CYS A 21 32.93 -30.19 -17.20
CA CYS A 21 34.11 -30.27 -16.36
C CYS A 21 34.38 -28.94 -15.63
N SER A 22 35.18 -28.99 -14.57
CA SER A 22 35.70 -27.77 -13.94
C SER A 22 36.72 -27.08 -14.84
N SER A 23 36.92 -25.77 -14.66
CA SER A 23 38.04 -25.02 -15.25
C SER A 23 39.40 -25.61 -14.89
N ASP A 24 39.49 -26.28 -13.74
CA ASP A 24 40.72 -26.92 -13.23
C ASP A 24 40.95 -28.32 -13.80
N ALA A 25 40.10 -28.79 -14.73
CA ALA A 25 40.21 -30.13 -15.27
C ALA A 25 41.55 -30.35 -16.01
N SER A 26 42.18 -31.49 -15.74
CA SER A 26 43.40 -31.92 -16.45
C SER A 26 43.09 -32.26 -17.92
N ALA A 27 44.10 -32.14 -18.79
CA ALA A 27 43.99 -32.52 -20.21
C ALA A 27 43.50 -33.97 -20.39
N ASP A 28 43.89 -34.89 -19.51
CA ASP A 28 43.44 -36.29 -19.56
C ASP A 28 41.96 -36.45 -19.19
N GLN A 29 41.46 -35.62 -18.26
CA GLN A 29 40.04 -35.59 -17.90
C GLN A 29 39.21 -35.02 -19.05
N ILE A 30 39.67 -33.93 -19.67
CA ILE A 30 39.05 -33.32 -20.86
C ILE A 30 38.96 -34.35 -21.99
N ARG A 31 40.05 -35.08 -22.28
CA ARG A 31 40.08 -36.13 -23.30
C ARG A 31 39.13 -37.29 -22.99
N ARG A 32 39.04 -37.71 -21.73
CA ARG A 32 38.11 -38.77 -21.30
C ARG A 32 36.65 -38.35 -21.47
N LEU A 33 36.31 -37.13 -21.07
CA LEU A 33 34.95 -36.58 -21.18
C LEU A 33 34.54 -36.34 -22.64
N TYR A 34 35.47 -35.85 -23.46
CA TYR A 34 35.28 -35.73 -24.91
C TYR A 34 34.91 -37.08 -25.52
N ARG A 35 35.68 -38.15 -25.28
CA ARG A 35 35.37 -39.48 -25.83
C ARG A 35 34.00 -39.98 -25.39
N LYS A 36 33.63 -39.77 -24.12
CA LYS A 36 32.32 -40.15 -23.59
C LYS A 36 31.17 -39.42 -24.30
N LYS A 37 31.30 -38.10 -24.50
CA LYS A 37 30.28 -37.28 -25.18
C LYS A 37 30.28 -37.48 -26.69
N ALA A 38 31.44 -37.73 -27.30
CA ALA A 38 31.56 -38.03 -28.73
C ALA A 38 30.82 -39.33 -29.08
N LEU A 39 30.97 -40.37 -28.25
CA LEU A 39 30.20 -41.60 -28.37
C LEU A 39 28.70 -41.41 -28.16
N GLN A 40 28.28 -40.37 -27.45
CA GLN A 40 26.87 -40.05 -27.23
C GLN A 40 26.26 -39.29 -28.41
N TYR A 41 27.00 -38.33 -28.98
CA TYR A 41 26.52 -37.47 -30.06
C TYR A 41 26.87 -37.95 -31.47
N HIS A 42 27.57 -39.08 -31.61
CA HIS A 42 27.97 -39.62 -32.91
C HIS A 42 26.78 -39.81 -33.85
N PRO A 43 26.84 -39.34 -35.11
CA PRO A 43 25.71 -39.37 -36.04
C PRO A 43 25.25 -40.78 -36.43
N ASP A 44 26.12 -41.78 -36.27
CA ASP A 44 25.81 -43.20 -36.52
C ASP A 44 24.92 -43.84 -35.45
N LYS A 45 24.71 -43.19 -34.30
CA LYS A 45 23.77 -43.65 -33.27
C LYS A 45 22.39 -43.05 -33.51
N GLN A 46 21.34 -43.83 -33.23
CA GLN A 46 19.94 -43.39 -33.28
C GLN A 46 19.60 -42.19 -32.38
N SER A 47 20.41 -41.89 -31.36
CA SER A 47 20.30 -40.70 -30.50
C SER A 47 21.36 -39.61 -30.80
N GLY A 48 22.10 -39.77 -31.90
CA GLY A 48 23.16 -38.88 -32.32
C GLY A 48 22.67 -37.50 -32.77
N ASN A 49 23.57 -36.53 -32.72
CA ASN A 49 23.29 -35.18 -33.21
C ASN A 49 24.57 -34.59 -33.82
N ALA A 50 24.62 -34.56 -35.15
CA ALA A 50 25.78 -34.08 -35.91
C ALA A 50 26.22 -32.67 -35.50
N LEU A 51 25.26 -31.76 -35.27
CA LEU A 51 25.59 -30.38 -34.89
C LEU A 51 26.24 -30.29 -33.50
N LYS A 52 25.74 -31.08 -32.53
CA LYS A 52 26.36 -31.15 -31.19
C LYS A 52 27.71 -31.86 -31.21
N PHE A 53 27.90 -32.80 -32.12
CA PHE A 53 29.17 -33.48 -32.34
C PHE A 53 30.23 -32.51 -32.88
N ASP A 54 29.89 -31.72 -33.91
CA ASP A 54 30.77 -30.68 -34.45
C ASP A 54 31.13 -29.63 -33.40
N LEU A 55 30.14 -29.25 -32.58
CA LEU A 55 30.33 -28.32 -31.48
C LEU A 55 31.29 -28.88 -30.42
N LEU A 56 31.07 -30.13 -30.01
CA LEU A 56 31.93 -30.84 -29.08
C LEU A 56 33.37 -30.95 -29.62
N PHE A 57 33.53 -31.19 -30.92
CA PHE A 57 34.83 -31.21 -31.57
C PHE A 57 35.53 -29.84 -31.49
N LYS A 58 34.85 -28.75 -31.87
CA LYS A 58 35.38 -27.38 -31.76
C LYS A 58 35.83 -27.04 -30.34
N ILE A 59 35.00 -27.38 -29.34
CA ILE A 59 35.31 -27.17 -27.92
C ILE A 59 36.56 -27.95 -27.51
N TYR A 60 36.64 -29.22 -27.89
CA TYR A 60 37.81 -30.05 -27.60
C TYR A 60 39.08 -29.50 -28.27
N THR A 61 39.01 -29.00 -29.51
CA THR A 61 40.16 -28.38 -30.18
C THR A 61 40.70 -27.18 -29.40
N VAL A 62 39.82 -26.33 -28.87
CA VAL A 62 40.22 -25.17 -28.05
C VAL A 62 40.78 -25.60 -26.69
N LEU A 63 40.13 -26.55 -26.00
CA LEU A 63 40.52 -26.97 -24.65
C LEU A 63 41.72 -27.95 -24.60
N SER A 64 42.02 -28.64 -25.70
CA SER A 64 43.12 -29.60 -25.80
C SER A 64 44.47 -28.95 -26.13
N ASP A 65 44.47 -27.82 -26.84
CA ASP A 65 45.66 -27.02 -27.10
C ASP A 65 45.94 -26.07 -25.92
N ALA A 66 47.14 -26.16 -25.35
CA ALA A 66 47.56 -25.35 -24.21
C ALA A 66 47.59 -23.83 -24.52
N GLN A 67 47.89 -23.43 -25.75
CA GLN A 67 47.91 -22.02 -26.16
C GLN A 67 46.48 -21.48 -26.27
N LEU A 68 45.60 -22.19 -26.97
CA LEU A 68 44.20 -21.80 -27.15
C LEU A 68 43.44 -21.80 -25.82
N ARG A 69 43.68 -22.79 -24.96
CA ARG A 69 43.10 -22.85 -23.61
C ARG A 69 43.49 -21.64 -22.78
N ARG A 70 44.76 -21.23 -22.79
CA ARG A 70 45.22 -20.03 -22.07
C ARG A 70 44.56 -18.75 -22.57
N GLN A 71 44.42 -18.60 -23.90
CA GLN A 71 43.73 -17.45 -24.48
C GLN A 71 42.26 -17.40 -24.06
N TYR A 72 41.58 -18.55 -24.11
CA TYR A 72 40.21 -18.68 -23.66
C TYR A 72 40.06 -18.34 -22.17
N ASP A 73 40.91 -18.90 -21.31
CA ASP A 73 40.90 -18.66 -19.86
C ASP A 73 41.14 -17.18 -19.54
N SER A 74 42.04 -16.51 -20.27
CA SER A 74 42.29 -15.07 -20.12
C SER A 74 41.07 -14.23 -20.48
N ILE A 75 40.38 -14.54 -21.59
CA ILE A 75 39.17 -13.83 -22.02
C ILE A 75 38.04 -14.07 -21.02
N ARG A 76 37.88 -15.31 -20.56
CA ARG A 76 36.88 -15.69 -19.56
C ARG A 76 37.11 -14.95 -18.24
N ALA A 77 38.33 -14.90 -17.74
CA ALA A 77 38.69 -14.17 -16.53
C ALA A 77 38.40 -12.66 -16.66
N TYR A 78 38.72 -12.07 -17.81
CA TYR A 78 38.40 -10.66 -18.10
C TYR A 78 36.89 -10.40 -18.08
N LYS A 79 36.07 -11.27 -18.71
CA LYS A 79 34.61 -11.14 -18.70
C LYS A 79 34.05 -11.18 -17.27
N ILE A 80 34.48 -12.15 -16.46
CA ILE A 80 34.04 -12.31 -15.06
C ILE A 80 34.43 -11.08 -14.23
N ALA A 81 35.67 -10.59 -14.37
CA ALA A 81 36.14 -9.41 -13.65
C ALA A 81 35.38 -8.13 -14.07
N LYS A 82 35.10 -7.98 -15.37
CA LYS A 82 34.32 -6.86 -15.89
C LYS A 82 32.91 -6.87 -15.33
N GLU A 83 32.23 -8.01 -15.37
CA GLU A 83 30.87 -8.16 -14.86
C GLU A 83 30.80 -7.87 -13.36
N SER A 84 31.75 -8.40 -12.58
CA SER A 84 31.84 -8.11 -11.14
C SER A 84 32.04 -6.61 -10.86
N ARG A 85 32.85 -5.92 -11.68
CA ARG A 85 33.05 -4.47 -11.58
C ARG A 85 31.77 -3.71 -11.91
N ASP A 86 31.07 -4.09 -12.98
CA ASP A 86 29.84 -3.42 -13.42
C ASP A 86 28.72 -3.61 -12.39
N GLN A 87 28.56 -4.82 -11.84
CA GLN A 87 27.62 -5.08 -10.73
C GLN A 87 27.86 -4.17 -9.53
N ARG A 88 29.13 -4.01 -9.12
CA ARG A 88 29.49 -3.12 -8.00
C ARG A 88 29.16 -1.67 -8.29
N LEU A 89 29.39 -1.20 -9.52
CA LEU A 89 29.06 0.18 -9.91
C LEU A 89 27.54 0.41 -9.92
N ASP A 90 26.77 -0.59 -10.37
CA ASP A 90 25.31 -0.53 -10.36
C ASP A 90 24.75 -0.49 -8.93
N GLU A 91 25.31 -1.30 -8.02
CA GLU A 91 24.95 -1.27 -6.60
C GLU A 91 25.21 0.09 -5.96
N LEU A 92 26.40 0.66 -6.20
CA LEU A 92 26.74 2.00 -5.73
C LEU A 92 25.78 3.05 -6.28
N THR A 93 25.51 3.01 -7.60
CA THR A 93 24.61 3.94 -8.27
C THR A 93 23.18 3.85 -7.72
N LYS A 94 22.69 2.64 -7.45
CA LYS A 94 21.38 2.43 -6.80
C LYS A 94 21.34 3.02 -5.40
N GLY A 95 22.39 2.82 -4.60
CA GLY A 95 22.51 3.40 -3.26
C GLY A 95 22.45 4.93 -3.28
N PHE A 96 23.24 5.56 -4.17
CA PHE A 96 23.21 7.02 -4.32
C PHE A 96 21.85 7.54 -4.77
N LYS A 97 21.19 6.84 -5.72
CA LYS A 97 19.86 7.21 -6.18
C LYS A 97 18.83 7.16 -5.04
N GLN A 98 18.83 6.10 -4.23
CA GLN A 98 17.93 5.97 -3.08
C GLN A 98 18.17 7.08 -2.04
N GLN A 99 19.44 7.42 -1.77
CA GLN A 99 19.77 8.51 -0.87
C GLN A 99 19.30 9.87 -1.40
N LEU A 100 19.44 10.11 -2.71
CA LEU A 100 18.97 11.34 -3.35
C LEU A 100 17.44 11.45 -3.26
N GLU A 101 16.72 10.40 -3.64
CA GLU A 101 15.25 10.35 -3.59
C GLU A 101 14.72 10.56 -2.17
N ALA A 102 15.31 9.91 -1.17
CA ALA A 102 14.93 10.09 0.22
C ALA A 102 15.12 11.54 0.70
N LYS A 103 16.23 12.16 0.30
CA LYS A 103 16.53 13.56 0.64
C LYS A 103 15.56 14.53 -0.03
N GLU A 104 15.26 14.32 -1.31
CA GLU A 104 14.29 15.13 -2.06
C GLU A 104 12.89 15.02 -1.45
N TRP A 105 12.45 13.82 -1.10
CA TRP A 105 11.15 13.60 -0.46
C TRP A 105 11.03 14.34 0.87
N LEU A 106 12.07 14.27 1.71
CA LEU A 106 12.10 14.97 2.99
C LEU A 106 12.05 16.49 2.79
N GLN A 107 12.76 17.02 1.79
CA GLN A 107 12.71 18.44 1.45
C GLN A 107 11.32 18.88 0.96
N GLN A 108 10.63 18.04 0.18
CA GLN A 108 9.27 18.34 -0.26
C GLN A 108 8.30 18.40 0.93
N GLN A 109 8.38 17.43 1.86
CA GLN A 109 7.55 17.44 3.05
C GLN A 109 7.78 18.67 3.92
N THR A 110 9.04 19.04 4.17
CA THR A 110 9.36 20.22 4.96
C THR A 110 8.86 21.50 4.29
N ASN A 111 9.00 21.62 2.98
CA ASN A 111 8.46 22.75 2.21
C ASN A 111 6.93 22.83 2.29
N GLN A 112 6.22 21.70 2.19
CA GLN A 112 4.77 21.66 2.35
C GLN A 112 4.33 22.06 3.77
N LEU A 113 4.99 21.51 4.79
CA LEU A 113 4.77 21.86 6.20
C LEU A 113 5.01 23.36 6.44
N ALA A 114 6.10 23.91 5.90
CA ALA A 114 6.41 25.33 6.01
C ALA A 114 5.30 26.19 5.36
N LYS A 115 4.80 25.80 4.19
CA LYS A 115 3.71 26.50 3.50
C LYS A 115 2.40 26.46 4.30
N VAL A 116 2.03 25.29 4.84
CA VAL A 116 0.82 25.14 5.68
C VAL A 116 0.95 25.98 6.95
N LYS A 117 2.12 25.96 7.60
CA LYS A 117 2.39 26.78 8.79
C LYS A 117 2.26 28.26 8.48
N GLN A 118 2.87 28.75 7.39
CA GLN A 118 2.75 30.14 6.96
C GLN A 118 1.30 30.57 6.70
N LEU A 119 0.50 29.71 6.04
CA LEU A 119 -0.92 29.98 5.80
C LEU A 119 -1.71 30.04 7.10
N ARG A 120 -1.46 29.11 8.04
CA ARG A 120 -2.07 29.12 9.36
C ARG A 120 -1.71 30.40 10.12
N ASP A 121 -0.43 30.75 10.18
CA ASP A 121 0.06 31.94 10.88
C ASP A 121 -0.48 33.24 10.26
N ALA A 122 -0.61 33.31 8.94
CA ALA A 122 -1.27 34.41 8.25
C ALA A 122 -2.76 34.50 8.60
N LYS A 123 -3.47 33.37 8.65
CA LYS A 123 -4.89 33.35 9.02
C LYS A 123 -5.12 33.76 10.47
N VAL A 124 -4.26 33.29 11.40
CA VAL A 124 -4.30 33.70 12.81
C VAL A 124 -4.09 35.21 12.93
N ARG A 125 -3.10 35.78 12.22
CA ARG A 125 -2.88 37.23 12.22
C ARG A 125 -4.07 38.01 11.66
N ALA A 126 -4.68 37.55 10.56
CA ALA A 126 -5.86 38.19 10.00
C ALA A 126 -7.05 38.20 10.98
N LEU A 127 -7.32 37.06 11.63
CA LEU A 127 -8.38 36.95 12.64
C LEU A 127 -8.12 37.86 13.85
N ALA A 128 -6.87 37.99 14.28
CA ALA A 128 -6.49 38.90 15.35
C ALA A 128 -6.76 40.37 14.97
N ILE A 129 -6.39 40.78 13.75
CA ILE A 129 -6.66 42.14 13.24
C ILE A 129 -8.16 42.41 13.16
N ASP A 130 -8.94 41.47 12.61
CA ASP A 130 -10.41 41.59 12.53
C ASP A 130 -11.05 41.71 13.93
N GLY A 131 -10.57 40.91 14.89
CA GLY A 131 -11.01 40.99 16.29
C GLY A 131 -10.72 42.36 16.91
N MET A 132 -9.51 42.88 16.72
CA MET A 132 -9.12 44.21 17.21
C MET A 132 -9.95 45.33 16.58
N ASN A 133 -10.23 45.24 15.27
CA ASN A 133 -11.06 46.23 14.57
C ASN A 133 -12.50 46.24 15.09
N ARG A 134 -13.09 45.07 15.38
CA ARG A 134 -14.42 44.96 15.99
C ARG A 134 -14.46 45.56 17.40
N ILE A 135 -13.45 45.30 18.23
CA ILE A 135 -13.34 45.92 19.56
C ILE A 135 -13.30 47.45 19.43
N ARG A 136 -12.47 47.97 18.52
CA ARG A 136 -12.36 49.42 18.28
C ARG A 136 -13.69 50.02 17.79
N GLN A 137 -14.41 49.31 16.93
CA GLN A 137 -15.75 49.73 16.47
C GLN A 137 -16.75 49.79 17.62
N LEU A 138 -16.84 48.72 18.42
CA LEU A 138 -17.72 48.67 19.58
C LEU A 138 -17.39 49.76 20.60
N GLU A 139 -16.11 50.04 20.83
CA GLU A 139 -15.68 51.13 21.73
C GLU A 139 -16.11 52.50 21.19
N HIS A 140 -15.97 52.75 19.89
CA HIS A 140 -16.43 53.98 19.25
C HIS A 140 -17.96 54.13 19.30
N GLU A 141 -18.70 53.04 19.08
CA GLU A 141 -20.16 53.00 19.22
C GLU A 141 -20.60 53.28 20.66
N LEU A 142 -19.96 52.64 21.64
CA LEU A 142 -20.20 52.91 23.05
C LEU A 142 -19.89 54.37 23.38
N ARG A 143 -18.78 54.93 22.91
CA ARG A 143 -18.39 56.31 23.16
C ARG A 143 -19.37 57.32 22.54
N ASN A 144 -19.82 57.06 21.31
CA ASN A 144 -20.80 57.91 20.62
C ASN A 144 -22.19 57.83 21.26
N ASN A 145 -22.61 56.64 21.68
CA ASN A 145 -23.88 56.45 22.38
C ASN A 145 -23.83 56.97 23.82
N ASN A 146 -22.63 57.06 24.41
CA ASN A 146 -22.42 57.47 25.80
C ASN A 146 -22.10 58.97 25.97
N ILE A 147 -22.69 59.82 25.14
CA ILE A 147 -22.80 61.26 25.45
C ILE A 147 -23.72 61.49 26.68
N ASN A 148 -24.50 60.47 27.14
CA ASN A 148 -25.50 60.65 28.21
C ASN A 148 -25.57 59.59 29.34
N LYS A 149 -24.52 58.81 29.69
CA LYS A 149 -24.52 58.00 30.93
C LYS A 149 -23.16 57.94 31.63
N THR A 150 -23.13 58.48 32.85
CA THR A 150 -21.93 58.63 33.70
C THR A 150 -21.56 57.41 34.54
N HIS A 151 -22.19 56.24 34.39
CA HIS A 151 -21.69 54.99 34.99
C HIS A 151 -22.31 53.77 34.30
N VAL A 152 -21.50 52.73 34.06
CA VAL A 152 -21.95 51.40 33.62
C VAL A 152 -21.76 50.42 34.78
N SER A 153 -22.80 49.66 35.12
CA SER A 153 -22.79 48.70 36.23
C SER A 153 -22.26 47.32 35.81
N PHE A 154 -21.49 46.68 36.68
CA PHE A 154 -20.75 45.43 36.43
C PHE A 154 -21.63 44.24 35.99
N ASN A 155 -22.89 44.19 36.42
CA ASN A 155 -23.82 43.09 36.09
C ASN A 155 -24.35 43.11 34.65
N GLN A 156 -24.15 44.19 33.89
CA GLN A 156 -24.58 44.27 32.48
C GLN A 156 -23.53 43.77 31.48
N LEU A 157 -22.31 43.46 31.95
CA LEU A 157 -21.21 42.95 31.11
C LEU A 157 -21.24 41.41 30.94
N GLU A 158 -22.02 40.68 31.76
CA GLU A 158 -22.15 39.22 31.61
C GLU A 158 -23.02 38.82 30.40
N ALA A 159 -23.91 39.71 29.94
CA ALA A 159 -24.86 39.40 28.86
C ALA A 159 -24.31 39.57 27.44
N VAL A 160 -23.16 40.26 27.28
CA VAL A 160 -22.52 40.48 25.96
C VAL A 160 -21.06 40.06 26.02
N SER A 161 -20.81 38.85 26.50
CA SER A 161 -19.54 38.17 26.24
C SER A 161 -19.64 37.47 24.87
N PRO A 162 -19.13 38.05 23.77
CA PRO A 162 -18.96 37.31 22.52
C PRO A 162 -18.05 36.08 22.71
N LEU A 163 -17.36 35.98 23.86
CA LEU A 163 -16.55 34.86 24.32
C LEU A 163 -17.30 33.54 24.57
N LYS A 164 -18.62 33.50 24.45
CA LYS A 164 -19.39 32.24 24.47
C LYS A 164 -19.64 31.60 23.09
N THR A 165 -19.25 32.26 22.00
CA THR A 165 -19.41 31.72 20.64
C THR A 165 -18.09 31.62 19.90
N TYR A 166 -17.03 31.28 20.63
CA TYR A 166 -15.78 30.85 20.02
C TYR A 166 -15.86 29.35 19.84
N VAL A 167 -16.10 28.96 18.59
CA VAL A 167 -15.63 27.74 17.99
C VAL A 167 -15.92 26.49 18.81
N THR A 168 -16.98 25.76 18.46
CA THR A 168 -16.98 24.31 18.63
C THR A 168 -15.90 23.72 17.72
N PHE A 169 -14.64 23.93 18.11
CA PHE A 169 -13.59 22.95 17.86
C PHE A 169 -13.95 21.78 18.79
N ASP A 170 -15.00 21.03 18.44
CA ASP A 170 -15.35 19.77 19.10
C ASP A 170 -14.35 18.66 18.72
N ASN A 171 -13.07 19.02 18.53
CA ASN A 171 -11.91 18.13 18.58
C ASN A 171 -11.17 18.35 19.90
N VAL A 172 -11.91 18.51 21.00
CA VAL A 172 -11.37 18.34 22.35
C VAL A 172 -11.26 16.84 22.58
N TRP A 173 -10.29 16.23 21.91
CA TRP A 173 -9.85 14.84 22.03
C TRP A 173 -10.91 13.84 22.55
N ASP A 174 -11.44 13.02 21.65
CA ASP A 174 -12.47 12.04 21.98
C ASP A 174 -12.04 11.14 23.15
N LYS A 175 -12.83 11.15 24.22
CA LYS A 175 -12.72 10.16 25.29
C LYS A 175 -13.40 8.84 24.92
N THR A 176 -14.14 8.84 23.82
CA THR A 176 -14.86 7.69 23.29
C THR A 176 -14.00 6.95 22.27
N VAL A 177 -13.91 5.64 22.45
CA VAL A 177 -13.24 4.72 21.54
C VAL A 177 -14.21 3.68 21.02
N VAL A 178 -14.06 3.31 19.77
CA VAL A 178 -14.74 2.18 19.13
C VAL A 178 -13.83 0.96 19.22
N VAL A 179 -14.36 -0.11 19.80
CA VAL A 179 -13.68 -1.39 19.97
C VAL A 179 -14.23 -2.38 18.95
N ARG A 180 -13.33 -3.12 18.30
CA ARG A 180 -13.66 -4.15 17.29
C ARG A 180 -13.15 -5.52 17.75
N TRP A 181 -14.02 -6.53 17.67
CA TRP A 181 -13.67 -7.92 17.99
C TRP A 181 -14.22 -8.93 17.00
N LYS A 182 -13.61 -10.11 16.97
CA LYS A 182 -14.03 -11.22 16.11
C LYS A 182 -15.28 -11.90 16.69
N TYR A 183 -16.35 -11.92 15.92
CA TYR A 183 -17.58 -12.63 16.29
C TYR A 183 -17.39 -14.15 16.11
N LYS A 184 -17.96 -14.94 17.04
CA LYS A 184 -17.98 -16.40 16.99
C LYS A 184 -19.38 -16.89 17.33
N GLU A 185 -20.04 -17.49 16.35
CA GLU A 185 -21.40 -18.07 16.48
C GLU A 185 -21.46 -19.16 17.56
N SER A 186 -20.37 -19.91 17.76
CA SER A 186 -20.25 -20.95 18.78
C SER A 186 -20.25 -20.44 20.23
N LEU A 187 -20.12 -19.12 20.45
CA LEU A 187 -20.08 -18.50 21.77
C LEU A 187 -21.45 -17.94 22.19
N GLY A 188 -22.43 -17.90 21.26
CA GLY A 188 -23.77 -17.32 21.47
C GLY A 188 -23.79 -15.78 21.40
N ASP A 189 -24.95 -15.22 21.04
CA ASP A 189 -25.16 -13.78 20.82
C ASP A 189 -24.85 -12.91 22.06
N ASN A 190 -24.83 -13.52 23.26
CA ASN A 190 -24.63 -12.83 24.53
C ASN A 190 -23.21 -12.94 25.11
N ALA A 191 -22.23 -13.47 24.36
CA ALA A 191 -20.90 -13.72 24.91
C ALA A 191 -20.09 -12.46 25.23
N PHE A 192 -20.40 -11.34 24.58
CA PHE A 192 -19.85 -10.02 24.89
C PHE A 192 -20.98 -9.15 25.42
N THR A 193 -21.14 -9.12 26.74
CA THR A 193 -22.04 -8.18 27.43
C THR A 193 -21.30 -6.88 27.73
N ALA A 194 -22.04 -5.78 27.97
CA ALA A 194 -21.45 -4.48 28.31
C ALA A 194 -20.51 -4.58 29.53
N ASP A 195 -20.88 -5.40 30.52
CA ASP A 195 -20.09 -5.64 31.73
C ASP A 195 -18.74 -6.31 31.44
N VAL A 196 -18.72 -7.27 30.50
CA VAL A 196 -17.49 -7.95 30.07
C VAL A 196 -16.57 -6.98 29.34
N LEU A 197 -17.12 -6.16 28.44
CA LEU A 197 -16.34 -5.17 27.72
C LEU A 197 -15.80 -4.10 28.68
N GLN A 198 -16.58 -3.72 29.70
CA GLN A 198 -16.14 -2.85 30.78
C GLN A 198 -15.00 -3.48 31.59
N GLU A 199 -15.10 -4.75 31.96
CA GLU A 199 -14.04 -5.46 32.70
C GLU A 199 -12.74 -5.52 31.89
N ILE A 200 -12.82 -5.83 30.60
CA ILE A 200 -11.64 -5.90 29.72
C ILE A 200 -10.99 -4.51 29.59
N MET A 201 -11.79 -3.47 29.35
CA MET A 201 -11.30 -2.11 29.12
C MET A 201 -10.88 -1.39 30.41
N SER A 202 -11.35 -1.84 31.57
CA SER A 202 -10.98 -1.26 32.89
C SER A 202 -9.47 -1.33 33.17
N LYS A 203 -8.75 -2.21 32.47
CA LYS A 203 -7.28 -2.33 32.54
C LYS A 203 -6.52 -1.15 31.92
N PHE A 204 -7.19 -0.32 31.11
CA PHE A 204 -6.62 0.91 30.57
C PHE A 204 -6.99 2.12 31.43
N GLY A 205 -8.18 2.13 32.03
CA GLY A 205 -8.59 3.15 32.98
C GLY A 205 -10.07 3.06 33.37
N PRO A 206 -10.54 3.92 34.28
CA PRO A 206 -11.93 3.97 34.69
C PRO A 206 -12.84 4.43 33.55
N ILE A 207 -13.90 3.65 33.32
CA ILE A 207 -14.85 3.82 32.20
C ILE A 207 -16.07 4.59 32.69
N ALA A 208 -16.54 5.53 31.87
CA ALA A 208 -17.76 6.30 32.07
C ALA A 208 -18.99 5.57 31.52
N ARG A 209 -18.91 5.06 30.28
CA ARG A 209 -20.04 4.44 29.58
C ARG A 209 -19.56 3.36 28.60
N VAL A 210 -20.38 2.33 28.41
CA VAL A 210 -20.18 1.28 27.40
C VAL A 210 -21.48 1.08 26.63
N SER A 211 -21.38 0.94 25.31
CA SER A 211 -22.50 0.55 24.45
C SER A 211 -22.04 -0.49 23.44
N ILE A 212 -22.80 -1.56 23.27
CA ILE A 212 -22.53 -2.57 22.23
C ILE A 212 -23.47 -2.32 21.07
N TRP A 213 -22.97 -2.54 19.85
CA TRP A 213 -23.78 -2.42 18.64
C TRP A 213 -24.29 -3.78 18.22
N ASP A 214 -25.50 -3.82 17.67
CA ASP A 214 -26.11 -5.06 17.21
C ASP A 214 -25.25 -5.71 16.11
N HIS A 215 -25.04 -7.01 16.25
CA HIS A 215 -24.26 -7.75 15.26
C HIS A 215 -25.08 -7.93 13.98
N VAL A 216 -24.55 -7.45 12.86
CA VAL A 216 -25.16 -7.63 11.54
C VAL A 216 -24.81 -9.03 11.01
N LYS A 217 -25.83 -9.86 10.78
CA LYS A 217 -25.67 -11.24 10.26
C LYS A 217 -24.80 -11.26 9.00
N GLY A 218 -23.74 -12.07 9.03
CA GLY A 218 -22.78 -12.21 7.93
C GLY A 218 -21.51 -11.35 8.06
N GLN A 219 -21.44 -10.44 9.03
CA GLN A 219 -20.20 -9.73 9.35
C GLN A 219 -19.24 -10.61 10.17
N ARG A 220 -17.94 -10.53 9.90
CA ARG A 220 -16.92 -11.28 10.65
C ARG A 220 -16.57 -10.64 12.00
N TYR A 221 -16.98 -9.38 12.20
CA TYR A 221 -16.59 -8.56 13.34
C TYR A 221 -17.81 -7.88 13.94
N SER A 222 -17.77 -7.70 15.25
CA SER A 222 -18.71 -6.89 16.02
C SER A 222 -18.01 -5.64 16.55
N TYR A 223 -18.81 -4.64 16.89
CA TYR A 223 -18.36 -3.31 17.30
C TYR A 223 -19.09 -2.87 18.56
N GLY A 224 -18.44 -1.99 19.32
CA GLY A 224 -19.01 -1.32 20.48
C GLY A 224 -18.22 -0.07 20.81
N THR A 225 -18.83 0.84 21.56
CA THR A 225 -18.22 2.09 22.01
C THR A 225 -17.96 2.05 23.50
N VAL A 226 -16.81 2.60 23.90
CA VAL A 226 -16.38 2.71 25.29
C VAL A 226 -15.92 4.14 25.52
N GLU A 227 -16.52 4.80 26.50
CA GLU A 227 -16.18 6.16 26.92
C GLU A 227 -15.34 6.10 28.19
N PHE A 228 -14.12 6.63 28.15
CA PHE A 228 -13.25 6.72 29.30
C PHE A 228 -13.46 8.02 30.08
N ASN A 229 -13.22 8.01 31.39
CA ASN A 229 -13.29 9.24 32.19
C ASN A 229 -12.16 10.22 31.82
N LYS A 230 -10.98 9.67 31.50
CA LYS A 230 -9.77 10.42 31.12
C LYS A 230 -9.39 10.13 29.68
N LEU A 231 -8.86 11.16 29.03
CA LEU A 231 -8.34 11.05 27.68
C LEU A 231 -7.07 10.19 27.59
N SER A 232 -6.19 10.27 28.58
CA SER A 232 -4.96 9.47 28.65
C SER A 232 -5.25 7.99 28.48
N ASP A 233 -6.31 7.53 29.13
CA ASP A 233 -6.68 6.13 29.21
C ASP A 233 -7.27 5.64 27.88
N ALA A 234 -8.05 6.51 27.22
CA ALA A 234 -8.53 6.29 25.85
C ALA A 234 -7.35 6.21 24.86
N TYR A 235 -6.37 7.10 24.98
CA TYR A 235 -5.18 7.10 24.14
C TYR A 235 -4.36 5.81 24.32
N ASP A 236 -4.12 5.39 25.56
CA ASP A 236 -3.42 4.14 25.87
C ASP A 236 -4.14 2.90 25.30
N ALA A 237 -5.47 2.91 25.32
CA ALA A 237 -6.28 1.86 24.71
C ALA A 237 -6.11 1.80 23.17
N THR A 238 -5.98 2.95 22.49
CA THR A 238 -5.77 2.98 21.02
C THR A 238 -4.36 2.56 20.59
N GLN A 239 -3.34 2.86 21.40
CA GLN A 239 -1.94 2.51 21.10
C GLN A 239 -1.61 1.03 21.37
N HIS A 240 -2.47 0.32 22.10
CA HIS A 240 -2.24 -1.07 22.44
C HIS A 240 -2.36 -2.00 21.23
N ASP A 241 -1.38 -2.87 21.04
CA ASP A 241 -1.41 -3.89 19.97
C ASP A 241 -2.26 -5.10 20.40
N TYR A 242 -3.51 -5.13 19.97
CA TYR A 242 -4.45 -6.23 20.21
C TYR A 242 -4.15 -7.51 19.41
N SER A 243 -3.13 -7.51 18.55
CA SER A 243 -2.81 -8.65 17.67
C SER A 243 -1.79 -9.62 18.26
N ARG A 244 -0.87 -9.17 19.13
CA ARG A 244 0.33 -9.94 19.48
C ARG A 244 0.23 -10.86 20.69
N SER A 245 -0.61 -10.59 21.69
CA SER A 245 -1.05 -11.56 22.72
C SER A 245 -1.89 -10.88 23.81
N ALA A 246 -2.86 -11.61 24.40
CA ALA A 246 -3.71 -11.12 25.49
C ALA A 246 -2.99 -11.06 26.86
N SER A 247 -1.68 -10.84 26.86
CA SER A 247 -0.81 -10.91 28.04
C SER A 247 -1.21 -9.95 29.16
N ARG A 248 -1.79 -8.80 28.79
CA ARG A 248 -2.31 -7.78 29.72
C ARG A 248 -3.50 -8.27 30.56
N TRP A 249 -4.15 -9.35 30.14
CA TRP A 249 -5.30 -9.97 30.80
C TRP A 249 -4.98 -11.36 31.37
N ASP A 250 -3.70 -11.71 31.48
CA ASP A 250 -3.28 -12.97 32.09
C ASP A 250 -3.76 -13.05 33.55
N GLY A 251 -4.38 -14.18 33.93
CA GLY A 251 -4.97 -14.41 35.25
C GLY A 251 -6.41 -13.90 35.44
N THR A 252 -7.03 -13.29 34.41
CA THR A 252 -8.44 -12.87 34.47
C THR A 252 -9.39 -13.85 33.76
N ASN A 253 -10.65 -13.90 34.19
CA ASN A 253 -11.69 -14.70 33.54
C ASN A 253 -11.99 -14.21 32.12
N VAL A 254 -11.72 -12.94 31.83
CA VAL A 254 -11.95 -12.30 30.53
C VAL A 254 -10.82 -12.51 29.51
N ARG A 255 -9.71 -13.16 29.86
CA ARG A 255 -8.55 -13.37 28.96
C ARG A 255 -8.92 -13.95 27.59
N LYS A 256 -9.78 -14.98 27.59
CA LYS A 256 -10.23 -15.65 26.35
C LYS A 256 -11.03 -14.69 25.47
N LEU A 257 -11.84 -13.81 26.07
CA LEU A 257 -12.65 -12.82 25.35
C LEU A 257 -11.78 -11.64 24.89
N ALA A 258 -10.88 -11.14 25.74
CA ALA A 258 -9.91 -10.11 25.38
C ALA A 258 -9.04 -10.53 24.18
N SER A 259 -8.71 -11.83 24.04
CA SER A 259 -7.98 -12.35 22.87
C SER A 259 -8.72 -12.21 21.53
N LEU A 260 -10.03 -11.95 21.55
CA LEU A 260 -10.84 -11.73 20.35
C LEU A 260 -10.82 -10.28 19.88
N LEU A 261 -10.34 -9.34 20.71
CA LEU A 261 -10.15 -7.95 20.32
C LEU A 261 -9.15 -7.83 19.17
N ARG A 262 -9.40 -6.90 18.26
CA ARG A 262 -8.58 -6.71 17.05
C ARG A 262 -8.17 -5.27 16.82
N SER A 263 -8.96 -4.30 17.29
CA SER A 263 -8.55 -2.90 17.27
C SER A 263 -9.39 -2.07 18.23
N CYS A 264 -8.82 -0.95 18.61
CA CYS A 264 -9.46 0.13 19.33
C CYS A 264 -9.05 1.43 18.63
N GLU A 265 -10.01 2.31 18.35
CA GLU A 265 -9.78 3.57 17.64
C GLU A 265 -10.73 4.65 18.12
N PHE A 266 -10.38 5.92 17.96
CA PHE A 266 -11.25 7.01 18.37
C PHE A 266 -12.54 7.03 17.54
N GLU A 267 -13.62 7.50 18.16
CA GLU A 267 -14.93 7.54 17.50
C GLU A 267 -14.95 8.49 16.30
N SER A 268 -14.28 9.64 16.36
CA SER A 268 -14.05 10.53 15.21
C SER A 268 -13.36 9.82 14.06
N ASP A 269 -12.22 9.16 14.33
CA ASP A 269 -11.46 8.42 13.32
C ASP A 269 -12.28 7.28 12.69
N TYR A 270 -13.13 6.62 13.49
CA TYR A 270 -14.06 5.61 12.99
C TYR A 270 -15.09 6.22 12.03
N LYS A 271 -15.75 7.32 12.43
CA LYS A 271 -16.77 8.01 11.65
C LYS A 271 -16.20 8.55 10.34
N ASP A 272 -15.01 9.15 10.37
CA ASP A 272 -14.34 9.68 9.17
C ASP A 272 -14.04 8.60 8.13
N ARG A 273 -13.61 7.41 8.57
CA ARG A 273 -13.34 6.28 7.66
C ARG A 273 -14.61 5.64 7.14
N MET A 274 -15.66 5.56 7.96
CA MET A 274 -16.96 5.04 7.52
C MET A 274 -17.65 5.99 6.55
N GLY A 275 -17.61 7.30 6.80
CA GLY A 275 -18.12 8.32 5.87
C GLY A 275 -17.42 8.24 4.51
N LYS A 276 -16.08 8.15 4.48
CA LYS A 276 -15.32 7.93 3.23
C LYS A 276 -15.70 6.64 2.52
N LYS A 277 -16.01 5.57 3.26
CA LYS A 277 -16.38 4.27 2.68
C LYS A 277 -17.78 4.33 2.06
N GLU A 278 -18.71 5.05 2.66
CA GLU A 278 -20.03 5.32 2.10
C GLU A 278 -19.92 6.16 0.83
N ASP A 279 -19.11 7.23 0.83
CA ASP A 279 -18.86 8.05 -0.36
C ASP A 279 -18.27 7.24 -1.52
N ILE A 280 -17.31 6.36 -1.23
CA ILE A 280 -16.69 5.47 -2.23
C ILE A 280 -17.72 4.45 -2.76
N LEU A 281 -18.52 3.84 -1.90
CA LEU A 281 -19.55 2.87 -2.30
C LEU A 281 -20.64 3.53 -3.15
N THR A 282 -21.05 4.75 -2.79
CA THR A 282 -22.02 5.55 -3.54
C THR A 282 -21.46 5.90 -4.92
N SER A 283 -20.21 6.34 -4.98
CA SER A 283 -19.49 6.63 -6.24
C SER A 283 -19.36 5.38 -7.14
N ILE A 284 -19.08 4.21 -6.56
CA ILE A 284 -18.97 2.94 -7.31
C ILE A 284 -20.34 2.48 -7.81
N LEU A 285 -21.39 2.62 -7.00
CA LEU A 285 -22.77 2.29 -7.40
C LEU A 285 -23.27 3.22 -8.52
N GLU A 286 -22.92 4.50 -8.45
CA GLU A 286 -23.25 5.49 -9.47
C GLU A 286 -22.49 5.24 -10.78
N ALA A 287 -21.19 4.93 -10.69
CA ALA A 287 -20.39 4.50 -11.85
C ALA A 287 -20.90 3.19 -12.49
N LYS A 288 -21.42 2.25 -11.70
CA LYS A 288 -22.05 1.03 -12.20
C LYS A 288 -23.40 1.30 -12.87
N LYS A 289 -24.19 2.26 -12.36
CA LYS A 289 -25.44 2.70 -13.02
C LYS A 289 -25.16 3.35 -14.37
N VAL A 290 -24.14 4.21 -14.47
CA VAL A 290 -23.73 4.84 -15.74
C VAL A 290 -23.32 3.78 -16.77
N ARG A 291 -22.46 2.83 -16.39
CA ARG A 291 -22.06 1.73 -17.29
C ARG A 291 -23.23 0.84 -17.72
N TYR A 292 -24.20 0.61 -16.84
CA TYR A 292 -25.39 -0.16 -17.19
C TYR A 292 -26.27 0.60 -18.21
N GLN A 293 -26.40 1.93 -18.08
CA GLN A 293 -27.12 2.75 -19.06
C GLN A 293 -26.38 2.87 -20.40
N GLU A 294 -25.05 2.96 -20.40
CA GLU A 294 -24.23 2.93 -21.62
C GLU A 294 -24.37 1.58 -22.36
N ASN A 295 -24.36 0.45 -21.64
CA ASN A 295 -24.58 -0.86 -22.24
C ASN A 295 -26.01 -1.01 -22.81
N ILE A 296 -27.03 -0.50 -22.13
CA ILE A 296 -28.41 -0.46 -22.67
C ILE A 296 -28.48 0.41 -23.93
N HIS A 297 -27.74 1.50 -23.99
CA HIS A 297 -27.69 2.37 -25.17
C HIS A 297 -26.97 1.69 -26.35
N LEU A 298 -25.88 0.98 -26.10
CA LEU A 298 -25.15 0.21 -27.11
C LEU A 298 -25.98 -0.95 -27.68
N ASP A 299 -26.69 -1.68 -26.82
CA ASP A 299 -27.53 -2.83 -27.24
C ASP A 299 -28.79 -2.39 -27.99
N ASN A 300 -29.42 -1.28 -27.60
CA ASN A 300 -30.68 -0.82 -28.21
C ASN A 300 -30.50 0.06 -29.46
N VAL A 301 -29.35 0.72 -29.64
CA VAL A 301 -29.14 1.68 -30.76
C VAL A 301 -28.10 1.19 -31.76
N LEU A 302 -26.97 0.64 -31.28
CA LEU A 302 -25.83 0.31 -32.15
C LEU A 302 -26.04 -1.04 -32.88
N PHE A 303 -26.53 -2.05 -32.15
CA PHE A 303 -26.71 -3.41 -32.69
C PHE A 303 -27.80 -3.50 -33.79
N PRO A 304 -28.97 -2.86 -33.68
CA PRO A 304 -29.98 -2.87 -34.75
C PRO A 304 -29.51 -2.16 -36.01
N PHE A 305 -28.74 -1.07 -35.86
CA PHE A 305 -28.20 -0.30 -36.98
C PHE A 305 -27.14 -1.10 -37.76
N MET A 306 -26.20 -1.74 -37.05
CA MET A 306 -25.19 -2.59 -37.69
C MET A 306 -25.78 -3.84 -38.34
N LYS A 307 -26.84 -4.43 -37.76
CA LYS A 307 -27.54 -5.57 -38.34
C LYS A 307 -28.28 -5.20 -39.64
N LYS A 308 -28.81 -3.98 -39.72
CA LYS A 308 -29.47 -3.45 -40.93
C LYS A 308 -28.46 -3.19 -42.06
N GLN A 309 -27.29 -2.63 -41.73
CA GLN A 309 -26.19 -2.42 -42.67
C GLN A 309 -25.67 -3.74 -43.25
N LEU A 310 -25.45 -4.75 -42.39
CA LEU A 310 -24.98 -6.07 -42.82
C LEU A 310 -26.00 -6.83 -43.70
N LEU A 311 -27.30 -6.69 -43.45
CA LEU A 311 -28.32 -7.29 -44.33
C LEU A 311 -28.35 -6.62 -45.72
N GLN A 312 -28.17 -5.30 -45.77
CA GLN A 312 -28.19 -4.55 -47.01
C GLN A 312 -26.97 -4.87 -47.88
N ASP A 313 -25.81 -5.10 -47.27
CA ASP A 313 -24.58 -5.53 -47.97
C ASP A 313 -24.70 -6.97 -48.52
N VAL A 314 -25.43 -7.87 -47.82
CA VAL A 314 -25.67 -9.25 -48.27
C VAL A 314 -26.67 -9.29 -49.44
N GLU A 315 -27.73 -8.48 -49.41
CA GLU A 315 -28.72 -8.40 -50.51
C GLU A 315 -28.10 -7.80 -51.79
N MET A 316 -27.23 -6.80 -51.65
CA MET A 316 -26.48 -6.21 -52.76
C MET A 316 -25.48 -7.20 -53.36
N SER A 317 -24.90 -8.12 -52.57
CA SER A 317 -23.97 -9.12 -53.11
C SER A 317 -24.66 -10.24 -53.92
N ASN A 318 -25.89 -10.60 -53.58
CA ASN A 318 -26.64 -11.68 -54.24
C ASN A 318 -27.31 -11.26 -55.56
N THR A 319 -27.43 -9.97 -55.84
CA THR A 319 -28.03 -9.43 -57.07
C THR A 319 -27.05 -9.33 -58.23
N TYR A 320 -25.74 -9.52 -58.01
CA TYR A 320 -24.71 -9.57 -59.07
C TYR A 320 -24.34 -11.00 -59.50
N LEU A 321 -25.05 -12.03 -59.01
CA LEU A 321 -24.75 -13.45 -59.28
C LEU A 321 -25.87 -14.24 -59.99
N THR A 322 -26.85 -13.56 -60.59
CA THR A 322 -27.88 -14.18 -61.44
C THR A 322 -27.84 -13.69 -62.87
#